data_AF-A0A3N9YAZ6-F1
#
_entry.id   AF-A0A3N9YAZ6-F1
#
_cell.length_a   1.000
_cell.length_b   1.000
_cell.length_c   1.000
_cell.angle_alpha   90.00
_cell.angle_beta   90.00
_cell.angle_gamma   90.00
#
_symmetry.space_group_name_H-M   'P 1'
#
loop_
_entity.id
_entity.type
_entity.pdbx_description
1 polymer ?
#
loop_
_entity_poly.entity_id
_entity_poly.type
_entity_poly.pdbx_seq_one_letter_code
_entity_poly.pdbx_strand_id
1 'polypeptide(L)'
;MTAATATRIDIAAPANRADLVGRGLAALASLATGVAFVNGVLLTVNANDDRLFIEGWRVSSFGIFAALFALLAVRPRQAAGVWEIVLAGKAALVVFGALIGDVPEARLSAIIDFGLVAVVAAAYVLCRGWLAWRPATTNPTR
;
A
#
# COMPACT_ATOMS: atom_id res chain seq x y z
N MET A 1 32.57 29.18 -28.27
CA MET A 1 31.96 28.95 -26.94
C MET A 1 30.45 28.97 -27.12
N THR A 2 29.82 27.82 -27.31
CA THR A 2 28.37 27.67 -27.52
C THR A 2 27.73 27.29 -26.18
N ALA A 3 26.87 28.15 -25.65
CA ALA A 3 26.13 27.89 -24.43
C ALA A 3 25.17 26.71 -24.64
N ALA A 4 25.38 25.63 -23.88
CA ALA A 4 24.43 24.51 -23.85
C ALA A 4 23.14 24.98 -23.18
N THR A 5 22.05 24.99 -23.94
CA THR A 5 20.69 25.22 -23.44
C THR A 5 20.37 24.15 -22.40
N ALA A 6 20.39 24.53 -21.12
CA ALA A 6 19.93 23.67 -20.04
C ALA A 6 18.43 23.40 -20.23
N THR A 7 18.09 22.19 -20.68
CA THR A 7 16.71 21.72 -20.70
C THR A 7 16.23 21.64 -19.26
N ARG A 8 15.40 22.61 -18.85
CA ARG A 8 14.66 22.54 -17.58
C ARG A 8 13.82 21.26 -17.62
N ILE A 9 14.08 20.34 -16.69
CA ILE A 9 13.17 19.22 -16.45
C ILE A 9 11.91 19.82 -15.86
N ASP A 10 10.86 19.96 -16.68
CA ASP A 10 9.54 20.34 -16.20
C ASP A 10 9.03 19.26 -15.25
N ILE A 11 8.80 19.65 -14.00
CA ILE A 11 8.40 18.79 -12.88
C ILE A 11 6.93 18.28 -13.04
N ALA A 12 6.24 18.66 -14.12
CA ALA A 12 4.81 18.41 -14.27
C ALA A 12 4.43 17.97 -15.69
N ALA A 13 4.95 16.83 -16.15
CA ALA A 13 4.17 16.08 -17.15
C ALA A 13 2.84 15.69 -16.48
N PRO A 14 1.67 16.02 -17.06
CA PRO A 14 0.39 15.69 -16.43
C PRO A 14 0.33 14.18 -16.20
N ALA A 15 0.06 13.79 -14.95
CA ALA A 15 -0.12 12.39 -14.61
C ALA A 15 -1.21 11.82 -15.53
N ASN A 16 -0.88 10.76 -16.27
CA ASN A 16 -1.86 10.03 -17.09
C ASN A 16 -3.08 9.74 -16.20
N ARG A 17 -4.31 9.88 -16.71
CA ARG A 17 -5.54 9.62 -15.94
C ARG A 17 -5.51 8.26 -15.22
N ALA A 18 -4.90 7.25 -15.83
CA ALA A 18 -4.67 5.95 -15.19
C ALA A 18 -3.84 6.07 -13.90
N ASP A 19 -2.77 6.87 -13.90
CA ASP A 19 -1.94 7.13 -12.72
C ASP A 19 -2.73 7.83 -11.62
N LEU A 20 -3.56 8.81 -11.96
CA LEU A 20 -4.41 9.50 -10.98
C LEU A 20 -5.42 8.54 -10.34
N VAL A 21 -6.05 7.67 -11.14
CA VAL A 21 -6.96 6.63 -10.63
C VAL A 21 -6.20 5.65 -9.74
N GLY A 22 -5.03 5.16 -10.16
CA GLY A 22 -4.22 4.23 -9.36
C GLY A 22 -3.79 4.84 -8.02
N ARG A 23 -3.37 6.11 -8.02
CA ARG A 23 -3.04 6.85 -6.79
C ARG A 23 -4.27 7.07 -5.92
N GLY A 24 -5.42 7.35 -6.53
CA GLY A 24 -6.71 7.46 -5.83
C GLY A 24 -7.13 6.15 -5.16
N LEU A 25 -6.95 5.01 -5.83
CA LEU A 25 -7.22 3.69 -5.25
C LEU A 25 -6.29 3.38 -4.07
N ALA A 26 -4.99 3.71 -4.18
CA ALA A 26 -4.05 3.58 -3.07
C ALA A 26 -4.42 4.51 -1.89
N ALA A 27 -4.88 5.74 -2.18
CA ALA A 27 -5.36 6.65 -1.15
C ALA A 27 -6.63 6.12 -0.47
N LEU A 28 -7.57 5.57 -1.23
CA LEU A 28 -8.77 4.93 -0.69
C LEU A 28 -8.40 3.73 0.21
N ALA A 29 -7.46 2.89 -0.22
CA ALA A 29 -6.94 1.78 0.57
C ALA A 29 -6.29 2.27 1.88
N SER A 30 -5.52 3.36 1.83
CA SER A 30 -4.95 4.01 3.01
C SER A 30 -6.02 4.50 3.97
N LEU A 31 -7.04 5.22 3.48
CA LEU A 31 -8.14 5.72 4.29
C LEU A 31 -8.97 4.59 4.92
N ALA A 32 -9.34 3.57 4.14
CA ALA A 32 -10.09 2.42 4.65
C ALA A 32 -9.30 1.67 5.74
N THR A 33 -7.99 1.47 5.52
CA THR A 33 -7.12 0.84 6.52
C THR A 33 -6.92 1.74 7.74
N GLY A 34 -6.87 3.07 7.55
CA GLY A 34 -6.83 4.04 8.64
C GLY A 34 -8.09 4.03 9.51
N VAL A 35 -9.28 3.87 8.91
CA VAL A 35 -10.53 3.67 9.66
C VAL A 35 -10.47 2.36 10.46
N ALA A 36 -9.98 1.28 9.86
CA ALA A 36 -9.78 0.01 10.56
C ALA A 36 -8.77 0.13 11.72
N PHE A 37 -7.72 0.93 11.55
CA PHE A 37 -6.75 1.24 12.60
C PHE A 37 -7.41 1.95 13.79
N VAL A 38 -8.15 3.05 13.53
CA VAL A 38 -8.84 3.80 14.59
C VAL A 38 -9.85 2.92 15.32
N ASN A 39 -10.69 2.19 14.58
CA ASN A 39 -11.64 1.27 15.17
C ASN A 39 -10.93 0.17 15.98
N GLY A 40 -9.82 -0.35 15.47
CA GLY A 40 -9.01 -1.34 16.15
C GLY A 40 -8.44 -0.83 17.48
N VAL A 41 -7.88 0.40 17.51
CA VAL A 41 -7.40 1.01 18.76
C VAL A 41 -8.50 1.06 19.82
N LEU A 42 -9.72 1.48 19.44
CA LEU A 42 -10.86 1.55 20.34
C LEU A 42 -11.26 0.17 20.88
N LEU A 43 -11.19 -0.87 20.04
CA LEU A 43 -11.47 -2.24 20.47
C LEU A 43 -10.36 -2.80 21.38
N THR A 44 -9.09 -2.51 21.09
CA THR A 44 -7.95 -2.98 21.89
C THR A 44 -7.97 -2.41 23.31
N VAL A 45 -8.28 -1.12 23.48
CA VAL A 45 -8.35 -0.48 24.81
C VAL A 45 -9.44 -1.11 25.70
N ASN A 46 -10.44 -1.74 25.11
CA ASN A 46 -11.52 -2.42 25.81
C ASN A 46 -11.37 -3.95 25.82
N ALA A 47 -10.25 -4.49 25.33
CA ALA A 47 -10.01 -5.93 25.28
C ALA A 47 -9.52 -6.47 26.62
N ASN A 48 -9.85 -7.73 26.92
CA ASN A 48 -9.31 -8.44 28.08
C ASN A 48 -7.77 -8.54 28.01
N ASP A 49 -7.12 -8.58 29.17
CA ASP A 49 -5.65 -8.62 29.31
C ASP A 49 -5.01 -9.73 28.46
N ASP A 50 -5.63 -10.92 28.41
CA ASP A 50 -5.14 -12.08 27.65
C ASP A 50 -5.11 -11.85 26.13
N ARG A 51 -5.82 -10.83 25.63
CA ARG A 51 -5.90 -10.48 24.20
C ARG A 51 -5.15 -9.20 23.85
N LEU A 52 -4.77 -8.37 24.83
CA LEU A 52 -4.17 -7.06 24.58
C LEU A 52 -2.97 -7.11 23.65
N PHE A 53 -2.10 -8.10 23.79
CA PHE A 53 -0.92 -8.23 22.92
C PHE A 53 -1.30 -8.59 21.48
N ILE A 54 -2.20 -9.55 21.29
CA ILE A 54 -2.67 -9.98 19.97
C ILE A 54 -3.41 -8.83 19.26
N GLU A 55 -4.26 -8.13 20.00
CA GLU A 55 -5.01 -6.98 19.50
C GLU A 55 -4.10 -5.79 19.21
N GLY A 56 -3.10 -5.54 20.06
CA GLY A 56 -2.05 -4.56 19.83
C GLY A 56 -1.30 -4.84 18.52
N TRP A 57 -0.82 -6.07 18.33
CA TRP A 57 -0.15 -6.51 17.10
C TRP A 57 -1.02 -6.30 15.85
N ARG A 58 -2.31 -6.69 15.93
CA ARG A 58 -3.27 -6.54 14.83
C ARG A 58 -3.46 -5.07 14.46
N VAL A 59 -3.64 -4.21 15.45
CA VAL A 59 -3.85 -2.77 15.25
C VAL A 59 -2.60 -2.10 14.71
N SER A 60 -1.41 -2.42 15.23
CA SER A 60 -0.14 -1.90 14.68
C SER A 60 0.00 -2.20 13.19
N SER A 61 -0.42 -3.40 12.76
CA SER A 61 -0.40 -3.78 11.35
C SER A 61 -1.28 -2.87 10.49
N PHE A 62 -2.50 -2.52 10.94
CA PHE A 62 -3.35 -1.57 10.21
C PHE A 62 -2.67 -0.21 10.05
N GLY A 63 -2.04 0.32 11.10
CA GLY A 63 -1.32 1.59 11.03
C GLY A 63 -0.18 1.57 10.01
N ILE A 64 0.63 0.51 10.03
CA ILE A 64 1.74 0.33 9.09
C ILE A 64 1.23 0.25 7.64
N PHE A 65 0.22 -0.59 7.37
CA PHE A 65 -0.33 -0.70 6.02
C PHE A 65 -1.00 0.58 5.54
N ALA A 66 -1.71 1.31 6.40
CA ALA A 66 -2.29 2.60 6.05
C ALA A 66 -1.20 3.61 5.62
N ALA A 67 -0.07 3.64 6.33
CA ALA A 67 1.07 4.49 5.98
C ALA A 67 1.75 4.06 4.68
N LEU A 68 1.94 2.75 4.46
CA LEU A 68 2.50 2.21 3.21
C LEU A 68 1.60 2.54 2.01
N PHE A 69 0.29 2.39 2.14
CA PHE A 69 -0.66 2.78 1.08
C PHE A 69 -0.64 4.29 0.82
N ALA A 70 -0.51 5.12 1.86
CA ALA A 70 -0.36 6.57 1.70
C ALA A 70 0.93 6.90 0.93
N LEU A 71 2.05 6.25 1.28
CA LEU A 71 3.31 6.42 0.56
C LEU A 71 3.17 6.05 -0.92
N LEU A 72 2.50 4.94 -1.22
CA LEU A 72 2.22 4.50 -2.60
C LEU A 72 1.28 5.45 -3.34
N ALA A 73 0.31 6.07 -2.66
CA ALA A 73 -0.57 7.07 -3.25
C ALA A 73 0.17 8.36 -3.62
N VAL A 74 1.12 8.80 -2.78
CA VAL A 74 1.88 10.03 -3.01
C VAL A 74 3.02 9.81 -4.00
N ARG A 75 3.75 8.69 -3.88
CA ARG A 75 5.00 8.39 -4.59
C ARG A 75 5.00 6.95 -5.13
N PRO A 76 4.13 6.62 -6.09
CA PRO A 76 3.92 5.24 -6.54
C PRO A 76 5.14 4.56 -7.18
N ARG A 77 6.20 5.30 -7.54
CA ARG A 77 7.35 4.76 -8.28
C ARG A 77 8.71 5.05 -7.63
N GLN A 78 8.74 5.55 -6.40
CA GLN A 78 10.00 6.00 -5.77
C GLN A 78 10.68 4.94 -4.89
N ALA A 79 9.95 3.91 -4.46
CA ALA A 79 10.48 2.86 -3.61
C ALA A 79 10.25 1.50 -4.26
N ALA A 80 11.33 0.91 -4.76
CA ALA A 80 11.32 -0.46 -5.28
C ALA A 80 10.88 -1.44 -4.19
N GLY A 81 10.01 -2.39 -4.53
CA GLY A 81 9.58 -3.48 -3.64
C GLY A 81 8.44 -3.15 -2.70
N VAL A 82 8.07 -1.89 -2.47
CA VAL A 82 6.97 -1.55 -1.53
C VAL A 82 5.64 -2.10 -2.01
N TRP A 83 5.35 -2.01 -3.31
CA TRP A 83 4.14 -2.60 -3.89
C TRP A 83 4.09 -4.12 -3.70
N GLU A 84 5.19 -4.78 -4.06
CA GLU A 84 5.30 -6.24 -4.04
C GLU A 84 5.21 -6.79 -2.61
N ILE A 85 5.87 -6.15 -1.65
CA ILE A 85 5.82 -6.53 -0.23
C ILE A 85 4.41 -6.38 0.32
N VAL A 86 3.73 -5.27 0.02
CA VAL A 86 2.37 -5.01 0.51
C VAL A 86 1.37 -6.02 -0.07
N LEU A 87 1.47 -6.28 -1.38
CA LEU A 87 0.64 -7.28 -2.05
C LEU A 87 0.90 -8.69 -1.51
N ALA A 88 2.17 -9.08 -1.35
CA ALA A 88 2.53 -10.39 -0.82
C ALA A 88 2.03 -10.56 0.62
N GLY A 89 2.26 -9.57 1.49
CA GLY A 89 1.82 -9.61 2.88
C GLY A 89 0.31 -9.74 3.02
N LYS A 90 -0.46 -8.98 2.23
CA LYS A 90 -1.92 -9.08 2.25
C LYS A 90 -2.45 -10.36 1.61
N ALA A 91 -1.87 -10.81 0.50
CA ALA A 91 -2.24 -12.07 -0.13
C ALA A 91 -1.99 -13.27 0.80
N ALA A 92 -0.90 -13.26 1.57
CA ALA A 92 -0.65 -14.28 2.57
C ALA A 92 -1.78 -14.36 3.61
N LEU A 93 -2.29 -13.23 4.11
CA LEU A 93 -3.42 -13.20 5.04
C LEU A 93 -4.72 -13.76 4.43
N VAL A 94 -4.97 -13.47 3.16
CA VAL A 94 -6.11 -14.07 2.43
C VAL A 94 -6.00 -15.59 2.39
N VAL A 95 -4.80 -16.10 2.06
CA VAL A 95 -4.55 -17.55 2.03
C VAL A 95 -4.71 -18.15 3.42
N PHE A 96 -4.13 -17.54 4.46
CA PHE A 96 -4.27 -18.03 5.83
C PHE A 96 -5.74 -18.06 6.28
N GLY A 97 -6.51 -17.00 6.04
CA GLY A 97 -7.92 -16.98 6.41
C GLY A 97 -8.77 -17.99 5.63
N ALA A 98 -8.44 -18.24 4.35
CA ALA A 98 -9.09 -19.27 3.55
C ALA A 98 -8.76 -20.70 4.03
N LEU A 99 -7.52 -20.94 4.48
CA LEU A 99 -7.09 -22.23 5.02
C LEU A 99 -7.67 -22.53 6.40
N ILE A 100 -7.82 -21.50 7.25
CA ILE A 100 -8.40 -21.67 8.59
C ILE A 100 -9.92 -21.86 8.51
N GLY A 101 -10.62 -21.15 7.62
CA GLY A 101 -11.96 -21.42 7.06
C GLY A 101 -13.18 -21.53 7.99
N ASP A 102 -13.00 -22.22 9.11
CA ASP A 102 -14.00 -22.68 10.07
C ASP A 102 -14.32 -21.63 11.13
N VAL A 103 -13.44 -20.64 11.28
CA VAL A 103 -13.64 -19.49 12.17
C VAL A 103 -14.32 -18.36 11.37
N PRO A 104 -15.55 -17.93 11.73
CA PRO A 104 -16.28 -16.89 11.00
C PRO A 104 -15.48 -15.59 10.83
N GLU A 105 -14.75 -15.18 11.86
CA GLU A 105 -13.91 -13.99 11.87
C GLU A 105 -12.75 -14.10 10.87
N ALA A 106 -12.13 -15.28 10.76
CA ALA A 106 -11.05 -15.52 9.80
C ALA A 106 -11.58 -15.46 8.35
N ARG A 107 -12.77 -16.00 8.10
CA ARG A 107 -13.42 -15.96 6.78
C ARG A 107 -13.77 -14.53 6.38
N LEU A 108 -14.36 -13.75 7.29
CA LEU A 108 -14.69 -12.36 7.02
C LEU A 108 -13.43 -11.54 6.74
N SER A 109 -12.37 -11.73 7.53
CA SER A 109 -11.07 -11.09 7.31
C SER A 109 -10.50 -11.43 5.93
N ALA A 110 -10.56 -12.70 5.52
CA ALA A 110 -10.06 -13.13 4.22
C ALA A 110 -10.79 -12.47 3.04
N ILE A 111 -12.12 -12.33 3.14
CA ILE A 111 -12.94 -11.67 2.10
C ILE A 111 -12.56 -10.19 1.99
N ILE A 112 -12.41 -9.51 3.12
CA ILE A 112 -12.03 -8.09 3.15
C ILE A 112 -10.62 -7.90 2.59
N ASP A 113 -9.65 -8.70 3.05
CA ASP A 113 -8.28 -8.61 2.56
C ASP A 113 -8.17 -8.98 1.08
N PHE A 114 -9.00 -9.91 0.57
CA PHE A 114 -9.04 -10.23 -0.86
C PHE A 114 -9.48 -9.03 -1.70
N GLY A 115 -10.55 -8.34 -1.27
CA GLY A 115 -10.99 -7.10 -1.91
C GLY A 115 -9.90 -6.03 -1.89
N LEU A 116 -9.21 -5.87 -0.76
CA LEU A 116 -8.10 -4.94 -0.63
C LEU A 116 -6.92 -5.30 -1.55
N VAL A 117 -6.54 -6.57 -1.65
CA VAL A 117 -5.51 -7.06 -2.58
C VAL A 117 -5.88 -6.74 -4.01
N ALA A 118 -7.14 -6.98 -4.42
CA ALA A 118 -7.59 -6.68 -5.78
C ALA A 118 -7.51 -5.18 -6.10
N VAL A 119 -7.94 -4.32 -5.18
CA VAL A 119 -7.85 -2.85 -5.32
C VAL A 119 -6.39 -2.39 -5.43
N VAL A 120 -5.53 -2.90 -4.56
CA VAL A 120 -4.10 -2.54 -4.54
C VAL A 120 -3.38 -3.07 -5.79
N ALA A 121 -3.75 -4.26 -6.29
CA ALA A 121 -3.21 -4.81 -7.52
C ALA A 121 -3.64 -3.97 -8.75
N ALA A 122 -4.89 -3.51 -8.80
CA ALA A 122 -5.34 -2.58 -9.83
C ALA A 122 -4.56 -1.26 -9.76
N ALA A 123 -4.36 -0.72 -8.55
CA ALA A 123 -3.54 0.47 -8.33
C ALA A 123 -2.09 0.27 -8.80
N TYR A 124 -1.48 -0.88 -8.49
CA TYR A 124 -0.15 -1.26 -8.95
C TYR A 124 -0.04 -1.24 -10.48
N VAL A 125 -1.03 -1.81 -11.17
CA VAL A 125 -1.04 -1.86 -12.64
C VAL A 125 -1.22 -0.48 -13.26
N LEU A 126 -2.19 0.30 -12.76
CA LEU A 126 -2.49 1.65 -13.24
C LEU A 126 -1.31 2.62 -13.02
N CYS A 127 -0.67 2.52 -11.85
CA CYS A 127 0.55 3.27 -11.53
C CYS A 127 1.80 2.67 -12.18
N ARG A 128 1.72 1.51 -12.84
CA ARG A 128 2.89 0.79 -13.35
C ARG A 128 3.98 0.66 -12.28
N GLY A 129 3.60 0.19 -11.09
CA GLY A 129 4.46 0.19 -9.89
C GLY A 129 5.77 -0.56 -10.08
N TRP A 130 5.80 -1.57 -10.96
CA TRP A 130 7.03 -2.29 -11.36
C TRP A 130 8.14 -1.38 -11.92
N LEU A 131 7.80 -0.18 -12.40
CA LEU A 131 8.79 0.78 -12.88
C LEU A 131 9.70 1.32 -11.77
N ALA A 132 9.31 1.20 -10.50
CA ALA A 132 10.15 1.58 -9.35
C ALA A 132 11.47 0.81 -9.29
N TRP A 133 11.53 -0.37 -9.90
CA TRP A 133 12.73 -1.20 -9.97
C TRP A 133 13.73 -0.76 -11.05
N ARG A 134 13.36 0.21 -11.90
CA ARG A 134 14.28 0.69 -12.93
C ARG A 134 15.44 1.45 -12.29
N PRO A 135 16.70 1.15 -12.65
CA PRO A 135 17.84 1.92 -12.19
C PRO A 135 17.66 3.40 -12.54
N ALA A 136 17.94 4.29 -11.60
CA ALA A 136 18.16 5.67 -11.95
C ALA A 136 19.39 5.70 -12.87
N THR A 137 19.26 6.21 -14.09
CA THR A 137 20.41 6.49 -14.96
C THR A 137 21.29 7.51 -14.27
N THR A 138 22.30 7.04 -13.54
CA THR A 138 23.40 7.86 -13.04
C THR A 138 24.27 8.20 -14.23
N ASN A 139 24.28 9.47 -14.63
CA ASN A 139 25.23 9.95 -15.62
C ASN A 139 26.63 9.94 -14.98
N PRO A 140 27.59 9.12 -15.46
CA PRO A 140 28.87 8.90 -14.77
C PRO A 140 29.86 10.08 -14.86
N THR A 141 29.45 11.25 -15.32
CA THR A 141 30.34 12.39 -15.57
C THR A 141 30.17 13.55 -14.58
N ARG A 142 30.04 13.26 -13.27
CA ARG A 142 30.02 14.32 -12.24
C ARG A 142 31.03 14.05 -11.14
#